data_AF-A0A536Z0L0-F1
#
_entry.id   AF-A0A536Z0L0-F1
#
_cell.length_a   1.000
_cell.length_b   1.000
_cell.length_c   1.000
_cell.angle_alpha   90.00
_cell.angle_beta   90.00
_cell.angle_gamma   90.00
#
_symmetry.space_group_name_H-M   'P 1'
#
loop_
_entity.id
_entity.type
_entity.pdbx_description
1 polymer ?
#
loop_
_entity_poly.entity_id
_entity_poly.type
_entity_poly.pdbx_seq_one_letter_code
_entity_poly.pdbx_strand_id
1 'polypeptide(L)' 'MVLDLRIPQTAFYQQTALDTALAQFLAGEISLTQCMTQITNQWNSKTDEIGRQSQLDAYRSSLSITK' A
#
# COMPACT_ATOMS: atom_id res chain seq x y z
N MET A 1 -13.46 -4.24 6.62
CA MET A 1 -12.90 -3.52 5.45
C MET A 1 -13.29 -4.25 4.18
N VAL A 2 -13.69 -3.53 3.13
CA VAL A 2 -14.15 -4.11 1.84
C VAL A 2 -13.01 -4.43 0.87
N LEU A 3 -11.78 -3.99 1.18
CA LEU A 3 -10.57 -4.21 0.38
C LEU A 3 -9.73 -5.34 0.98
N ASP A 4 -9.85 -6.55 0.44
CA ASP A 4 -8.99 -7.69 0.81
C ASP A 4 -7.85 -7.81 -0.20
N LEU A 5 -6.78 -7.03 0.01
CA LEU A 5 -5.55 -7.19 -0.76
C LEU A 5 -4.78 -8.36 -0.14
N ARG A 6 -4.60 -9.46 -0.89
CA ARG A 6 -3.78 -10.60 -0.44
C ARG A 6 -2.28 -10.37 -0.61
N ILE A 7 -1.84 -9.12 -0.47
CA ILE A 7 -0.45 -8.71 -0.61
C ILE A 7 0.15 -8.60 0.80
N PRO A 8 1.39 -9.07 1.03
CA PRO A 8 2.07 -8.82 2.30
C PRO A 8 2.09 -7.33 2.63
N GLN A 9 1.95 -6.97 3.91
CA GLN A 9 1.87 -5.57 4.38
C GLN A 9 0.61 -4.80 3.95
N THR A 10 -0.46 -5.49 3.56
CA THR A 10 -1.77 -4.85 3.31
C THR A 10 -2.26 -4.04 4.50
N ALA A 11 -2.01 -4.50 5.74
CA ALA A 11 -2.34 -3.74 6.94
C ALA A 11 -1.63 -2.38 6.99
N PHE A 12 -0.35 -2.30 6.60
CA PHE A 12 0.40 -1.05 6.52
C PHE A 12 -0.16 -0.12 5.44
N TYR A 13 -0.47 -0.66 4.25
CA TYR A 13 -1.07 0.12 3.18
C TYR A 13 -2.39 0.77 3.64
N GLN A 14 -3.23 0.01 4.33
CA GLN A 14 -4.55 0.45 4.75
C GLN A 14 -4.50 1.38 5.97
N GLN A 15 -3.90 0.93 7.07
CA GLN A 15 -3.95 1.63 8.36
C GLN A 15 -2.94 2.77 8.47
N THR A 16 -1.87 2.76 7.67
CA THR A 16 -0.82 3.79 7.73
C THR A 16 -0.86 4.67 6.50
N ALA A 17 -0.58 4.13 5.32
CA ALA A 17 -0.40 4.95 4.14
C ALA A 17 -1.71 5.61 3.68
N LEU A 18 -2.76 4.80 3.50
CA LEU A 18 -4.07 5.24 3.05
C LEU A 18 -4.76 6.14 4.09
N ASP A 19 -4.90 5.67 5.33
CA ASP A 19 -5.60 6.41 6.39
C ASP A 19 -4.96 7.76 6.68
N THR A 20 -3.62 7.85 6.75
CA THR A 20 -2.93 9.13 7.00
C THR A 20 -3.13 10.11 5.86
N ALA A 21 -2.96 9.68 4.61
CA ALA A 21 -3.08 10.56 3.45
C ALA A 21 -4.55 10.99 3.22
N LEU A 22 -5.50 10.09 3.44
CA LEU A 22 -6.92 10.44 3.38
C LEU A 22 -7.32 11.42 4.49
N ALA A 23 -6.84 11.25 5.72
CA ALA A 23 -7.10 12.19 6.80
C ALA A 23 -6.59 13.60 6.45
N GLN A 24 -5.37 13.72 5.93
CA GLN A 24 -4.79 15.00 5.50
C GLN A 24 -5.55 15.61 4.32
N PHE A 25 -5.98 14.79 3.35
CA PHE A 25 -6.77 15.26 2.22
C PHE A 25 -8.16 15.77 2.66
N LEU A 26 -8.85 15.01 3.52
CA LEU A 26 -10.17 15.39 4.05
C LEU A 26 -10.10 16.63 4.97
N ALA A 27 -8.98 16.83 5.66
CA ALA A 27 -8.70 18.04 6.43
C ALA A 27 -8.38 19.26 5.53
N GLY A 28 -8.16 19.06 4.22
CA GLY A 28 -7.79 20.12 3.28
C GLY A 28 -6.32 20.55 3.35
N GLU A 29 -5.46 19.77 4.01
CA GLU A 29 -4.02 20.06 4.15
C GLU A 29 -3.25 19.76 2.86
N ILE A 30 -3.73 18.80 2.06
CA ILE A 30 -3.09 18.38 0.81
C ILE A 30 -4.12 18.28 -0.32
N SER A 31 -3.67 18.51 -1.55
CA SER A 31 -4.47 18.28 -2.76
C SER A 31 -4.65 16.79 -3.06
N LEU A 32 -5.63 16.45 -3.90
CA LEU A 32 -5.85 15.08 -4.36
C LEU A 32 -4.60 14.48 -4.99
N THR A 33 -3.90 15.24 -5.82
CA THR A 33 -2.64 14.80 -6.45
C THR A 33 -1.57 14.48 -5.41
N GLN A 34 -1.40 15.35 -4.41
CA GLN A 34 -0.43 15.13 -3.33
C GLN A 34 -0.78 13.90 -2.49
N CYS A 35 -2.06 13.70 -2.17
CA CYS A 35 -2.55 12.50 -1.47
C CYS A 35 -2.18 11.22 -2.23
N MET A 36 -2.46 11.16 -3.53
CA MET A 36 -2.13 10.01 -4.37
C MET A 36 -0.62 9.76 -4.46
N THR A 37 0.18 10.82 -4.61
CA THR A 37 1.65 10.73 -4.62
C THR A 37 2.18 10.22 -3.29
N GLN A 38 1.64 10.70 -2.16
CA GLN A 38 2.07 10.30 -0.83
C GLN A 38 1.78 8.82 -0.55
N ILE A 39 0.58 8.34 -0.88
CA ILE A 39 0.22 6.91 -0.76
C ILE A 39 1.17 6.05 -1.60
N THR A 40 1.41 6.46 -2.85
CA THR A 40 2.27 5.73 -3.79
C THR A 40 3.72 5.66 -3.28
N ASN A 41 4.26 6.78 -2.80
CA ASN A 41 5.62 6.86 -2.30
C ASN A 41 5.81 6.02 -1.04
N GLN A 42 4.88 6.09 -0.08
CA GLN A 42 4.95 5.27 1.14
C GLN A 42 4.89 3.77 0.82
N TRP A 43 3.99 3.38 -0.09
CA TRP A 43 3.90 1.98 -0.50
C TRP A 43 5.16 1.49 -1.23
N ASN A 44 5.70 2.28 -2.15
CA ASN A 44 6.93 1.92 -2.86
C ASN A 44 8.12 1.85 -1.92
N SER A 45 8.27 2.80 -1.00
CA SER A 45 9.33 2.77 0.01
C SER A 45 9.25 1.51 0.88
N LYS A 46 8.04 1.12 1.30
CA LYS A 46 7.86 -0.12 2.07
C LYS A 46 8.16 -1.37 1.25
N THR A 47 7.78 -1.36 -0.02
CA THR A 47 8.07 -2.44 -0.97
C THR A 47 9.57 -2.59 -1.23
N ASP A 48 10.30 -1.47 -1.32
CA ASP A 48 11.74 -1.46 -1.52
C ASP A 48 12.51 -1.93 -0.28
N GLU A 49 12.01 -1.60 0.93
CA GLU A 49 12.57 -2.09 2.21
C GLU A 49 12.49 -3.61 2.34
N ILE A 50 11.37 -4.21 1.91
CA ILE A 50 11.10 -5.65 2.04
C ILE A 50 11.70 -6.44 0.88
N GLY A 51 11.84 -5.80 -0.29
CA GLY A 51 12.22 -6.43 -1.55
C GLY A 51 10.99 -6.70 -2.42
N ARG A 52 10.93 -6.02 -3.56
CA ARG A 52 9.83 -6.11 -4.52
C ARG A 52 9.59 -7.53 -5.04
N GLN A 53 10.66 -8.31 -5.23
CA GLN A 53 10.56 -9.70 -5.68
C GLN A 53 9.92 -10.60 -4.60
N SER A 54 10.34 -10.46 -3.34
CA SER A 54 9.79 -11.24 -2.23
C SER A 54 8.30 -10.95 -2.00
N GLN A 55 7.88 -9.69 -2.15
CA GLN A 55 6.46 -9.32 -2.12
C GLN A 55 5.68 -9.95 -3.28
N LEU A 56 6.24 -9.94 -4.49
CA LEU A 56 5.62 -10.54 -5.67
C LEU A 56 5.46 -12.06 -5.52
N ASP A 57 6.48 -12.75 -5.00
CA ASP A 57 6.45 -14.19 -4.80
C ASP A 57 5.44 -14.57 -3.70
N ALA A 58 5.39 -13.82 -2.61
CA ALA A 58 4.38 -14.01 -1.57
C ALA A 58 2.95 -13.73 -2.08
N TYR A 59 2.77 -12.72 -2.93
CA TYR A 59 1.47 -12.47 -3.58
C TYR A 59 1.08 -13.63 -4.50
N ARG A 60 1.99 -14.13 -5.35
CA ARG A 60 1.75 -15.30 -6.20
C ARG A 60 1.40 -16.55 -5.39
N SER A 61 2.11 -16.77 -4.28
CA SER A 61 1.84 -17.85 -3.33
C SER A 61 0.44 -17.72 -2.71
N SER A 62 0.00 -16.51 -2.33
CA SER A 62 -1.35 -16.26 -1.79
C SER A 62 -2.48 -16.58 -2.80
N LEU A 63 -2.18 -16.46 -4.09
CA LEU A 63 -3.10 -16.81 -5.17
C LEU A 63 -2.98 -18.28 -5.59
N SER A 64 -2.11 -19.05 -4.92
CA SER A 64 -1.77 -20.44 -5.28
C SER A 64 -1.27 -20.58 -6.73
N ILE A 65 -0.77 -19.49 -7.33
CA ILE A 65 -0.16 -19.49 -8.66
C ILE A 65 1.32 -19.84 -8.44
N THR A 66 1.56 -21.09 -8.07
CA THR A 66 2.91 -21.64 -7.96
C THR A 66 3.31 -22.07 -9.36
N LYS A 67 4.36 -21.47 -9.92
CA LYS A 67 4.88 -21.82 -11.25
C LYS A 67 5.62 -23.15 -11.20
#